data_AF-A0A0Q4L0U4-F1
#
_entry.id   AF-A0A0Q4L0U4-F1
#
_cell.length_a   1.000
_cell.length_b   1.000
_cell.length_c   1.000
_cell.angle_alpha   90.00
_cell.angle_beta   90.00
_cell.angle_gamma   90.00
#
_symmetry.space_group_name_H-M   'P 1'
#
loop_
_entity.id
_entity.type
_entity.pdbx_description
1 polymer ?
#
loop_
_entity_poly.entity_id
_entity_poly.type
_entity_poly.pdbx_seq_one_letter_code
_entity_poly.pdbx_strand_id
1 'polypeptide(L)'
;MARLMSCGIMMAAAALVVSCASEGSDEKRSARPGLPAPAVKLVFNEQGEAALPKGYRKWVHTYTAWETISKSFLNEKLTKTPEMHAVYVEPNTYRIFMKTGKWPEGALMVKEFSTTNTDPKDCSGPPAFTCKLGTARSSFPRSAPASR
;
A
#
# COMPACT_ATOMS: atom_id res chain seq x y z
N MET A 1 9.69 -67.39 -54.89
CA MET A 1 8.57 -66.41 -54.83
C MET A 1 8.64 -65.70 -53.47
N ALA A 2 8.51 -64.36 -53.48
CA ALA A 2 8.41 -63.34 -52.41
C ALA A 2 8.67 -63.75 -50.93
N ARG A 3 9.76 -63.28 -50.27
CA ARG A 3 9.96 -62.00 -49.52
C ARG A 3 9.18 -61.96 -48.18
N LEU A 4 9.69 -61.53 -47.02
CA LEU A 4 11.01 -61.13 -46.48
C LEU A 4 10.77 -60.82 -44.97
N MET A 5 11.73 -61.12 -44.08
CA MET A 5 12.09 -60.37 -42.85
C MET A 5 11.04 -60.18 -41.71
N SER A 6 11.37 -60.14 -40.41
CA SER A 6 12.63 -60.06 -39.65
C SER A 6 12.41 -60.49 -38.19
N CYS A 7 13.54 -60.74 -37.51
CA CYS A 7 13.82 -60.93 -36.08
C CYS A 7 12.78 -60.37 -35.08
N GLY A 8 12.46 -61.03 -33.97
CA GLY A 8 13.29 -61.94 -33.19
C GLY A 8 13.75 -61.27 -31.89
N ILE A 9 13.17 -61.76 -30.79
CA ILE A 9 13.75 -61.92 -29.44
C ILE A 9 13.59 -60.77 -28.44
N MET A 10 12.88 -61.13 -27.36
CA MET A 10 12.75 -60.47 -26.06
C MET A 10 14.09 -60.30 -25.32
N MET A 11 14.22 -59.31 -24.44
CA MET A 11 14.73 -59.50 -23.07
C MET A 11 14.74 -58.20 -22.23
N ALA A 12 14.22 -58.37 -21.01
CA ALA A 12 14.69 -57.88 -19.71
C ALA A 12 14.78 -56.36 -19.38
N ALA A 13 14.15 -56.05 -18.24
CA ALA A 13 14.17 -54.78 -17.53
C ALA A 13 15.54 -54.46 -16.91
N ALA A 14 15.92 -53.18 -16.96
CA ALA A 14 16.91 -52.57 -16.09
C ALA A 14 16.31 -51.30 -15.48
N ALA A 15 16.13 -51.30 -14.16
CA ALA A 15 15.70 -50.14 -13.39
C ALA A 15 16.87 -49.14 -13.29
N LEU A 16 16.71 -47.93 -13.81
CA LEU A 16 17.62 -46.81 -13.59
C LEU A 16 17.03 -45.91 -12.51
N VAL A 17 17.71 -45.90 -11.36
CA VAL A 17 17.48 -44.97 -10.25
C VAL A 17 17.93 -43.59 -10.72
N VAL A 18 16.97 -42.71 -11.05
CA VAL A 18 17.25 -41.29 -11.31
C VAL A 18 17.43 -40.60 -9.97
N SER A 19 18.70 -40.36 -9.61
CA SER A 19 19.05 -39.45 -8.52
C SER A 19 18.90 -38.02 -9.02
N CYS A 20 17.78 -37.37 -8.69
CA CYS A 20 17.64 -35.92 -8.85
C CYS A 20 18.48 -35.25 -7.76
N ALA A 21 19.70 -34.86 -8.09
CA ALA A 21 20.40 -33.86 -7.31
C ALA A 21 19.59 -32.57 -7.40
N SER A 22 18.90 -32.21 -6.32
CA SER A 22 18.34 -30.88 -6.14
C SER A 22 19.51 -29.93 -5.92
N GLU A 23 20.08 -29.42 -7.00
CA GLU A 23 20.90 -28.21 -6.94
C GLU A 23 20.00 -27.11 -6.40
N GLY A 24 20.19 -26.79 -5.12
CA GLY A 24 19.68 -25.58 -4.52
C GLY A 24 20.23 -24.41 -5.33
N SER A 25 19.41 -23.89 -6.23
CA SER A 25 19.68 -22.61 -6.87
C SER A 25 19.60 -21.55 -5.79
N ASP A 26 20.77 -21.20 -5.23
CA ASP A 26 20.97 -19.92 -4.54
C ASP A 26 20.58 -18.84 -5.54
N GLU A 27 19.36 -18.32 -5.38
CA GLU A 27 18.84 -17.21 -6.14
C GLU A 27 19.66 -15.98 -5.75
N LYS A 28 20.76 -15.79 -6.46
CA LYS A 28 21.58 -14.59 -6.43
C LYS A 28 20.69 -13.44 -6.90
N ARG A 29 20.01 -12.80 -5.95
CA ARG A 29 19.12 -11.64 -6.13
C ARG A 29 19.80 -10.67 -7.09
N SER A 30 19.35 -10.71 -8.35
CA SER A 30 19.91 -9.94 -9.44
C SER A 30 19.74 -8.46 -9.09
N ALA A 31 20.84 -7.82 -8.71
CA ALA A 31 20.95 -6.38 -8.65
C ALA A 31 20.79 -5.87 -10.09
N ARG A 32 19.55 -5.65 -10.51
CA ARG A 32 19.22 -4.79 -11.66
C ARG A 32 19.98 -3.48 -11.45
N PRO A 33 20.51 -2.82 -12.51
CA PRO A 33 21.22 -1.55 -12.37
C PRO A 33 20.41 -0.61 -11.46
N GLY A 34 20.92 -0.38 -10.26
CA GLY A 34 20.12 0.09 -9.13
C GLY A 34 19.60 1.48 -9.41
N LEU A 35 18.27 1.63 -9.41
CA LEU A 35 17.67 2.96 -9.33
C LEU A 35 18.24 3.67 -8.08
N PRO A 36 18.49 4.99 -8.12
CA PRO A 36 19.06 5.68 -6.99
C PRO A 36 18.25 5.41 -5.71
N ALA A 37 18.92 5.16 -4.60
CA ALA A 37 18.22 4.83 -3.36
C ALA A 37 17.44 6.04 -2.81
N PRO A 38 16.34 5.83 -2.07
CA PRO A 38 15.65 6.88 -1.31
C PRO A 38 16.61 7.64 -0.39
N ALA A 39 16.36 8.95 -0.17
CA ALA A 39 17.20 9.75 0.71
C ALA A 39 16.96 9.44 2.20
N VAL A 40 15.76 8.95 2.54
CA VAL A 40 15.38 8.53 3.88
C VAL A 40 15.42 7.00 3.95
N LYS A 41 16.06 6.46 4.99
CA LYS A 41 16.11 5.02 5.25
C LYS A 41 14.97 4.62 6.18
N LEU A 42 14.42 3.42 5.97
CA LEU A 42 13.51 2.80 6.92
C LEU A 42 14.27 2.48 8.21
N VAL A 43 13.69 2.85 9.34
CA VAL A 43 14.20 2.52 10.67
C VAL A 43 13.17 1.61 11.34
N PHE A 44 13.64 0.62 12.09
CA PHE A 44 12.79 -0.25 12.89
C PHE A 44 12.93 0.14 14.37
N ASN A 45 11.84 0.06 15.13
CA ASN A 45 11.88 0.23 16.59
C ASN A 45 12.44 -1.03 17.28
N GLU A 46 12.56 -0.98 18.61
CA GLU A 46 13.06 -2.10 19.41
C GLU A 46 12.18 -3.37 19.29
N GLN A 47 10.92 -3.20 18.89
CA GLN A 47 9.94 -4.26 18.67
C GLN A 47 10.04 -4.85 17.25
N GLY A 48 10.94 -4.35 16.40
CA GLY A 48 11.10 -4.81 15.01
C GLY A 48 10.03 -4.27 14.06
N GLU A 49 9.27 -3.25 14.46
CA GLU A 49 8.23 -2.61 13.64
C GLU A 49 8.81 -1.40 12.90
N ALA A 50 8.28 -1.13 11.70
CA ALA A 50 8.66 0.05 10.93
C ALA A 50 8.33 1.34 11.70
N ALA A 51 9.36 2.11 12.05
CA ALA A 51 9.20 3.40 12.70
C ALA A 51 8.65 4.44 11.71
N LEU A 52 7.66 5.21 12.15
CA LEU A 52 7.08 6.28 11.34
C LEU A 52 8.15 7.35 11.02
N PRO A 53 8.43 7.64 9.72
CA PRO A 53 9.45 8.62 9.36
C PRO A 53 9.14 10.02 9.90
N LYS A 54 10.07 10.65 10.61
CA LYS A 54 9.85 12.01 11.14
C LYS A 54 9.71 13.03 10.00
N GLY A 55 8.74 13.93 10.12
CA GLY A 55 8.55 15.03 9.16
C GLY A 55 7.95 14.62 7.80
N TYR A 56 7.37 13.43 7.68
CA TYR A 56 6.77 12.92 6.44
C TYR A 56 5.71 13.87 5.83
N ARG A 57 5.04 14.71 6.62
CA ARG A 57 4.08 15.70 6.11
C ARG A 57 4.71 16.78 5.23
N LYS A 58 6.05 16.87 5.17
CA LYS A 58 6.79 17.73 4.23
C LYS A 58 7.21 16.99 2.95
N TRP A 59 6.92 15.70 2.85
CA TRP A 59 7.18 14.93 1.64
C TRP A 59 6.16 15.26 0.55
N VAL A 60 6.28 14.62 -0.62
CA VAL A 60 5.38 14.88 -1.74
C VAL A 60 4.03 14.27 -1.43
N HIS A 61 3.00 15.10 -1.27
CA HIS A 61 1.61 14.65 -1.21
C HIS A 61 1.18 14.17 -2.59
N THR A 62 0.86 12.88 -2.74
CA THR A 62 0.56 12.28 -4.05
C THR A 62 -0.90 11.93 -4.24
N TYR A 63 -1.66 11.75 -3.15
CA TYR A 63 -3.05 11.31 -3.26
C TYR A 63 -3.88 11.70 -2.04
N THR A 64 -5.13 12.07 -2.30
CA THR A 64 -6.18 12.23 -1.29
C THR A 64 -7.37 11.38 -1.67
N ALA A 65 -7.87 10.60 -0.72
CA ALA A 65 -9.15 9.92 -0.81
C ALA A 65 -9.96 10.15 0.46
N TRP A 66 -11.22 9.79 0.40
CA TRP A 66 -12.08 9.68 1.55
C TRP A 66 -12.85 8.37 1.46
N GLU A 67 -13.06 7.76 2.61
CA GLU A 67 -13.92 6.60 2.78
C GLU A 67 -15.17 7.05 3.53
N THR A 68 -16.31 6.45 3.20
CA THR A 68 -17.56 6.67 3.93
C THR A 68 -17.43 6.22 5.39
N ILE A 69 -18.48 6.43 6.19
CA ILE A 69 -18.55 5.87 7.54
C ILE A 69 -18.42 4.34 7.43
N SER A 70 -17.29 3.82 7.88
CA SER A 70 -16.86 2.44 7.67
C SER A 70 -15.96 1.99 8.81
N LYS A 71 -15.53 0.73 8.81
CA LYS A 71 -14.54 0.24 9.77
C LYS A 71 -13.16 0.75 9.36
N SER A 72 -12.51 1.49 10.25
CA SER A 72 -11.16 2.03 10.00
C SER A 72 -10.14 0.91 9.80
N PHE A 73 -9.26 1.06 8.81
CA PHE A 73 -8.17 0.12 8.56
C PHE A 73 -7.12 0.07 9.67
N LEU A 74 -7.06 1.09 10.54
CA LEU A 74 -6.04 1.17 11.59
C LEU A 74 -6.43 0.41 12.87
N ASN A 75 -7.73 0.28 13.14
CA ASN A 75 -8.19 -0.26 14.43
C ASN A 75 -9.52 -1.01 14.36
N GLU A 76 -10.06 -1.24 13.15
CA GLU A 76 -11.31 -1.94 12.88
C GLU A 76 -12.58 -1.33 13.52
N LYS A 77 -12.47 -0.15 14.12
CA LYS A 77 -13.62 0.53 14.73
C LYS A 77 -14.41 1.28 13.66
N LEU A 78 -15.74 1.26 13.80
CA LEU A 78 -16.63 2.06 12.98
C LEU A 78 -16.34 3.55 13.21
N THR A 79 -15.99 4.27 12.15
CA THR A 79 -15.75 5.71 12.20
C THR A 79 -17.06 6.45 12.43
N LYS A 80 -17.00 7.60 13.12
CA LYS A 80 -18.19 8.46 13.32
C LYS A 80 -18.39 9.43 12.16
N THR A 81 -17.36 9.62 11.35
CA THR A 81 -17.31 10.53 10.20
C THR A 81 -16.65 9.81 9.04
N PRO A 82 -16.82 10.30 7.80
CA PRO A 82 -15.94 9.89 6.71
C PRO A 82 -14.47 9.99 7.14
N GLU A 83 -13.68 8.98 6.75
CA GLU A 83 -12.25 8.91 7.05
C GLU A 83 -11.47 9.43 5.84
N MET A 84 -10.60 10.40 6.05
CA MET A 84 -9.78 11.01 5.00
C MET A 84 -8.41 10.34 4.97
N HIS A 85 -7.95 9.96 3.78
CA HIS A 85 -6.67 9.31 3.55
C HIS A 85 -5.76 10.23 2.75
N ALA A 86 -4.58 10.55 3.29
CA ALA A 86 -3.54 11.29 2.60
C ALA A 86 -2.30 10.42 2.40
N VAL A 87 -1.76 10.39 1.19
CA VAL A 87 -0.54 9.62 0.88
C VAL A 87 0.61 10.56 0.58
N TYR A 88 1.72 10.33 1.26
CA TYR A 88 2.96 11.08 1.12
C TYR A 88 4.08 10.15 0.66
N VAL A 89 4.87 10.59 -0.31
CA VAL A 89 5.97 9.81 -0.90
C VAL A 89 7.28 10.57 -0.72
N GLU A 90 8.33 9.86 -0.27
CA GLU A 90 9.66 10.44 -0.09
C GLU A 90 10.12 11.16 -1.37
N PRO A 91 10.64 12.41 -1.30
CA PRO A 91 10.86 13.24 -2.48
C PRO A 91 11.78 12.63 -3.54
N ASN A 92 12.87 11.97 -3.14
CA ASN A 92 13.79 11.35 -4.11
C ASN A 92 13.15 10.14 -4.80
N THR A 93 12.45 9.31 -4.03
CA THR A 93 11.65 8.18 -4.50
C THR A 93 10.62 8.61 -5.52
N TYR A 94 9.87 9.68 -5.23
CA TYR A 94 8.91 10.26 -6.16
C TYR A 94 9.58 10.75 -7.45
N ARG A 95 10.71 11.46 -7.35
CA ARG A 95 11.48 11.93 -8.52
C ARG A 95 11.94 10.78 -9.42
N ILE A 96 12.37 9.67 -8.84
CA ILE A 96 12.77 8.48 -9.60
C ILE A 96 11.57 7.86 -10.31
N PHE A 97 10.45 7.74 -9.61
CA PHE A 97 9.20 7.26 -10.20
C PHE A 97 8.77 8.13 -11.38
N MET A 98 8.79 9.45 -11.24
CA MET A 98 8.43 10.37 -12.32
C MET A 98 9.34 10.25 -13.56
N LYS A 99 10.62 9.89 -13.38
CA LYS A 99 11.56 9.70 -14.49
C LYS A 99 11.45 8.33 -15.16
N THR A 100 11.09 7.30 -14.40
CA THR A 100 11.27 5.90 -14.82
C THR A 100 9.97 5.10 -14.89
N GLY A 101 8.87 5.65 -14.35
CA GLY A 101 7.61 4.94 -14.15
C GLY A 101 7.69 3.82 -13.11
N LYS A 102 8.80 3.70 -12.37
CA LYS A 102 9.07 2.59 -11.45
C LYS A 102 9.44 3.11 -10.07
N TRP A 103 8.91 2.44 -9.04
CA TRP A 103 9.33 2.68 -7.67
C TRP A 103 10.72 2.05 -7.44
N PRO A 104 11.70 2.80 -6.93
CA PRO A 104 12.99 2.23 -6.55
C PRO A 104 12.83 1.24 -5.40
N GLU A 105 13.79 0.33 -5.25
CA GLU A 105 13.86 -0.50 -4.04
C GLU A 105 13.98 0.41 -2.80
N GLY A 106 13.27 0.03 -1.73
CA GLY A 106 13.26 0.80 -0.48
C GLY A 106 12.36 2.04 -0.52
N ALA A 107 11.62 2.27 -1.62
CA ALA A 107 10.65 3.35 -1.72
C ALA A 107 9.77 3.46 -0.46
N LEU A 108 9.74 4.66 0.14
CA LEU A 108 8.95 4.92 1.34
C LEU A 108 7.71 5.74 1.00
N MET A 109 6.57 5.27 1.50
CA MET A 109 5.29 5.94 1.42
C MET A 109 4.63 5.94 2.80
N VAL A 110 3.96 7.02 3.16
CA VAL A 110 3.16 7.13 4.38
C VAL A 110 1.72 7.37 3.99
N LYS A 111 0.81 6.51 4.47
CA LYS A 111 -0.63 6.75 4.39
C LYS A 111 -1.14 7.23 5.75
N GLU A 112 -1.57 8.48 5.80
CA GLU A 112 -2.15 9.11 6.97
C GLU A 112 -3.68 9.02 6.91
N PHE A 113 -4.28 8.62 8.02
CA PHE A 113 -5.73 8.53 8.19
C PHE A 113 -6.16 9.63 9.15
N SER A 114 -7.21 10.37 8.80
CA SER A 114 -7.77 11.43 9.65
C SER A 114 -9.29 11.42 9.63
N THR A 115 -9.90 11.90 10.70
CA THR A 115 -11.35 12.07 10.82
C THR A 115 -11.65 13.47 11.30
N THR A 116 -12.89 13.90 11.14
CA THR A 116 -13.32 15.21 11.66
C THR A 116 -13.68 15.12 13.14
N ASN A 117 -13.48 16.21 13.88
CA ASN A 117 -13.89 16.27 15.28
C ASN A 117 -15.42 16.09 15.37
N THR A 118 -15.86 15.31 16.35
CA THR A 118 -17.29 15.06 16.61
C THR A 118 -17.73 15.60 17.96
N ASP A 119 -16.85 16.26 18.71
CA ASP A 119 -17.21 16.90 19.97
C ASP A 119 -18.20 18.03 19.70
N PRO A 120 -19.45 17.93 20.21
CA PRO A 120 -20.46 18.96 20.03
C PRO A 120 -20.10 20.31 20.67
N LYS A 121 -19.04 20.38 21.48
CA LYS A 121 -18.50 21.62 22.07
C LYS A 121 -17.60 22.41 21.10
N ASP A 122 -17.12 21.80 20.02
CA ASP A 122 -16.03 22.33 19.17
C ASP A 122 -16.39 22.49 17.67
N CYS A 123 -17.67 22.43 17.30
CA CYS A 123 -18.18 22.32 15.91
C CYS A 123 -17.92 20.95 15.23
N SER A 124 -18.80 20.57 14.30
CA SER A 124 -19.49 19.26 14.31
C SER A 124 -18.95 18.14 13.45
N GLY A 125 -19.45 16.93 13.75
CA GLY A 125 -19.50 15.80 12.81
C GLY A 125 -20.62 15.88 11.74
N PRO A 126 -20.65 14.91 10.80
CA PRO A 126 -21.43 14.96 9.55
C PRO A 126 -22.95 14.80 9.69
N PRO A 127 -23.76 15.21 8.69
CA PRO A 127 -23.37 15.63 7.33
C PRO A 127 -23.25 17.15 7.12
N ALA A 128 -23.50 17.96 8.16
CA ALA A 128 -23.36 19.41 8.11
C ALA A 128 -22.96 19.96 9.48
N PHE A 129 -21.82 20.65 9.49
CA PHE A 129 -21.16 21.32 10.62
C PHE A 129 -22.07 22.39 11.23
N THR A 130 -22.89 22.00 12.20
CA THR A 130 -23.59 22.89 13.14
C THR A 130 -22.64 23.48 14.19
N CYS A 131 -22.18 24.71 13.98
CA CYS A 131 -21.43 25.47 14.98
C CYS A 131 -22.38 26.19 15.94
N LYS A 132 -21.96 26.35 17.21
CA LYS A 132 -22.52 27.37 18.10
C LYS A 132 -21.82 28.70 17.84
N LEU A 133 -22.56 29.72 17.44
CA LEU A 133 -22.12 31.10 17.32
C LEU A 133 -22.86 31.92 18.38
N GLY A 134 -22.29 32.04 19.57
CA GLY A 134 -22.97 32.65 20.72
C GLY A 134 -24.19 31.84 21.16
N THR A 135 -25.38 32.44 21.20
CA THR A 135 -26.66 31.73 21.45
C THR A 135 -27.23 31.05 20.21
N ALA A 136 -26.74 31.38 19.01
CA ALA A 136 -27.24 30.84 17.75
C ALA A 136 -26.52 29.55 17.35
N ARG A 137 -27.21 28.71 16.58
CA ARG A 137 -26.64 27.49 15.97
C ARG A 137 -26.76 27.63 14.45
N SER A 138 -25.63 27.63 13.74
CA SER A 138 -25.59 27.85 12.28
C SER A 138 -25.23 26.56 11.54
N SER A 139 -26.09 26.16 10.59
CA SER A 139 -25.85 25.02 9.69
C SER A 139 -25.45 25.51 8.31
N PHE A 140 -24.31 25.05 7.79
CA PHE A 140 -23.92 25.31 6.40
C PHE A 140 -24.32 24.12 5.51
N PRO A 141 -25.08 24.35 4.42
CA PRO A 141 -25.76 23.26 3.73
C PRO A 141 -24.97 22.73 2.52
N ARG A 142 -25.23 21.46 2.11
CA ARG A 142 -24.91 21.02 0.73
C ARG A 142 -25.95 21.53 -0.29
N SER A 143 -27.13 21.94 0.16
CA SER A 143 -28.09 22.74 -0.61
C SER A 143 -28.84 23.65 0.35
N ALA A 144 -28.59 24.95 0.29
CA ALA A 144 -29.42 25.90 1.04
C ALA A 144 -30.89 25.71 0.67
N PRO A 145 -31.78 25.98 1.61
CA PRO A 145 -32.68 27.08 1.29
C PRO A 145 -32.54 28.20 2.33
N ALA A 146 -32.34 29.39 1.76
CA ALA A 146 -32.80 30.71 2.18
C ALA A 146 -32.67 31.15 3.65
N SER A 147 -31.99 32.30 3.81
CA SER A 147 -32.30 33.44 4.70
C SER A 147 -32.86 33.14 6.10
N ARG A 148 -32.23 33.62 7.18
CA ARG A 148 -31.98 35.02 7.52
C ARG A 148 -30.93 35.09 8.61
#